data_AF-A0A011NW67-F1
#
_entry.id   AF-A0A011NW67-F1
#
_cell.length_a   1.000
_cell.length_b   1.000
_cell.length_c   1.000
_cell.angle_alpha   90.00
_cell.angle_beta   90.00
_cell.angle_gamma   90.00
#
_symmetry.space_group_name_H-M   'P 1'
#
loop_
_entity.id
_entity.type
_entity.pdbx_description
1 polymer ?
#
loop_
_entity_poly.entity_id
_entity_poly.type
_entity_poly.pdbx_seq_one_letter_code
_entity_poly.pdbx_strand_id
1 'polypeptide(L)'
;MPRNGSVPPRQGGLFGASLSCPDIDNLPLIVEPQGGIEVLAPGSVYQPLLLSPRDDTIDVGPGKLDEHEEAFVRDLIRRLHPAGNHPRSSQTPLKWGQREIWLKRNIEKRDDSFRLRVDDSDWFYPDFIVWIVDYETRTQVFGFVDPKGLSLGAGGGWSDAKVVCTLYMPHVVERQLAASGQKVEFAGQTWTFRVRGVLVSTSSLASLSAQAKFNVRDDEGRNASPGEADFGRARIVFPKSGTSYIDEVLHLLWHDSSLDHLLAVSATLFDHSAYFAPAGEVEHDLALRHREIAHSESDFVAAVVGDYLKPDAAGHYGAWVSKNRRRQLMDYASVGKWGLGGEKVPDIREHPTPCEELWKRKQKAGELGGGTGER
;
A
#
# COMPACT_ATOMS: atom_id res chain seq x y z
N MET A 1 48.70 37.08 20.90
CA MET A 1 47.84 37.60 19.81
C MET A 1 46.92 36.47 19.36
N PRO A 2 45.58 36.65 19.39
CA PRO A 2 44.65 35.61 18.99
C PRO A 2 44.72 35.38 17.48
N ARG A 3 44.69 34.11 17.06
CA ARG A 3 44.61 33.70 15.65
C ARG A 3 43.19 33.92 15.15
N ASN A 4 43.04 34.71 14.08
CA ASN A 4 41.81 34.90 13.35
C ASN A 4 41.31 33.54 12.81
N GLY A 5 40.22 33.04 13.38
CA GLY A 5 39.45 31.95 12.78
C GLY A 5 38.87 32.42 11.45
N SER A 6 38.99 31.58 10.42
CA SER A 6 38.33 31.79 9.14
C SER A 6 36.82 31.86 9.36
N VAL A 7 36.26 33.04 9.11
CA VAL A 7 34.81 33.29 9.16
C VAL A 7 34.14 32.41 8.09
N PRO A 8 33.15 31.58 8.44
CA PRO A 8 32.41 30.80 7.45
C PRO A 8 31.69 31.75 6.47
N PRO A 9 31.49 31.36 5.21
CA PRO A 9 30.82 32.20 4.24
C PRO A 9 29.43 32.55 4.75
N ARG A 10 29.18 33.84 4.97
CA ARG A 10 27.85 34.37 5.27
C ARG A 10 27.00 34.19 4.00
N GLN A 11 26.20 33.15 3.97
CA GLN A 11 25.11 33.05 3.02
C GLN A 11 24.04 34.05 3.45
N GLY A 12 23.99 35.20 2.79
CA GLY A 12 22.85 36.09 2.91
C GLY A 12 21.62 35.35 2.38
N GLY A 13 20.57 35.27 3.18
CA GLY A 13 19.24 35.09 2.60
C GLY A 13 19.02 36.17 1.55
N LEU A 14 18.21 35.90 0.54
CA LEU A 14 17.95 36.81 -0.59
C LEU A 14 17.53 38.25 -0.13
N PHE A 15 17.19 38.43 1.15
CA PHE A 15 16.84 39.71 1.80
C PHE A 15 17.61 40.04 3.12
N GLY A 16 18.78 39.43 3.37
CA GLY A 16 19.80 40.03 4.25
C GLY A 16 19.70 39.88 5.78
N ALA A 17 18.78 39.07 6.34
CA ALA A 17 18.76 38.78 7.79
C ALA A 17 19.41 37.41 8.12
N SER A 18 20.29 37.38 9.12
CA SER A 18 20.91 36.15 9.65
C SER A 18 20.07 35.55 10.78
N LEU A 19 19.67 34.29 10.66
CA LEU A 19 18.97 33.53 11.69
C LEU A 19 19.75 32.26 12.02
N SER A 20 19.93 31.96 13.31
CA SER A 20 20.56 30.75 13.82
C SER A 20 19.49 29.76 14.27
N CYS A 21 19.25 28.71 13.49
CA CYS A 21 18.52 27.52 13.92
C CYS A 21 19.47 26.33 13.72
N PRO A 22 19.84 25.58 14.77
CA PRO A 22 20.98 24.66 14.72
C PRO A 22 20.85 23.42 13.80
N ASP A 23 19.74 23.19 13.10
CA ASP A 23 19.51 21.95 12.33
C ASP A 23 18.88 22.14 10.92
N ILE A 24 18.82 23.37 10.40
CA ILE A 24 18.14 23.70 9.12
C ILE A 24 19.08 23.92 7.93
N ASP A 25 20.39 23.76 8.13
CA ASP A 25 21.44 24.23 7.20
C ASP A 25 21.43 23.56 5.80
N ASN A 26 20.57 22.56 5.57
CA ASN A 26 20.49 21.82 4.31
C ASN A 26 19.07 21.76 3.69
N LEU A 27 18.11 22.53 4.22
CA LEU A 27 16.77 22.65 3.63
C LEU A 27 16.69 23.87 2.69
N PRO A 28 15.88 23.83 1.63
CA PRO A 28 15.66 24.99 0.78
C PRO A 28 14.64 25.90 1.46
N LEU A 29 15.15 26.94 2.11
CA LEU A 29 14.35 27.87 2.92
C LEU A 29 13.92 29.09 2.09
N ILE A 30 12.66 29.50 2.20
CA ILE A 30 12.22 30.87 1.92
C ILE A 30 11.96 31.54 3.27
N VAL A 31 12.47 32.77 3.43
CA VAL A 31 12.19 33.59 4.61
C VAL A 31 11.28 34.74 4.19
N GLU A 32 10.08 34.83 4.76
CA GLU A 32 9.17 35.95 4.50
C GLU A 32 9.77 37.29 4.98
N PRO A 33 9.33 38.45 4.45
CA PRO A 33 9.78 39.77 4.90
C PRO A 33 9.61 40.02 6.41
N GLN A 34 8.71 39.27 7.05
CA GLN A 34 8.43 39.36 8.48
C GLN A 34 9.24 38.33 9.31
N GLY A 35 9.87 37.34 8.67
CA GLY A 35 10.80 36.37 9.26
C GLY A 35 10.27 34.94 9.41
N GLY A 36 9.11 34.60 8.82
CA GLY A 36 8.62 33.20 8.77
C GLY A 36 9.56 32.34 7.94
N ILE A 37 9.81 31.09 8.36
CA ILE A 37 10.68 30.12 7.65
C ILE A 37 9.78 29.09 6.95
N GLU A 38 9.86 29.02 5.62
CA GLU A 38 9.16 28.04 4.77
C GLU A 38 10.12 26.94 4.31
N VAL A 39 9.65 25.68 4.21
CA VAL A 39 10.40 24.58 3.56
C VAL A 39 9.78 24.28 2.20
N LEU A 40 10.61 24.34 1.16
CA LEU A 40 10.25 23.85 -0.15
C LEU A 40 10.48 22.33 -0.23
N ALA A 41 9.40 21.55 -0.31
CA ALA A 41 9.48 20.20 -0.84
C ALA A 41 9.55 20.28 -2.38
N PRO A 42 10.65 19.85 -3.01
CA PRO A 42 10.78 19.89 -4.45
C PRO A 42 9.77 18.90 -5.07
N GLY A 43 9.09 19.29 -6.15
CA GLY A 43 8.05 18.45 -6.78
C GLY A 43 6.70 18.47 -6.05
N SER A 44 6.45 19.43 -5.17
CA SER A 44 5.10 19.68 -4.66
C SER A 44 4.25 20.41 -5.68
N VAL A 45 3.15 19.79 -6.12
CA VAL A 45 2.27 20.38 -7.14
C VAL A 45 1.51 21.61 -6.60
N TYR A 46 1.41 21.85 -5.27
CA TYR A 46 0.94 23.12 -4.70
C TYR A 46 1.21 23.26 -3.18
N GLN A 47 1.38 24.52 -2.73
CA GLN A 47 1.62 25.06 -1.37
C GLN A 47 2.95 24.71 -0.66
N PRO A 48 3.71 25.73 -0.17
CA PRO A 48 4.91 25.52 0.64
C PRO A 48 4.56 24.95 2.02
N LEU A 49 5.41 24.05 2.52
CA LEU A 49 5.21 23.38 3.80
C LEU A 49 5.81 24.26 4.91
N LEU A 50 4.96 24.72 5.84
CA LEU A 50 5.37 25.58 6.94
C LEU A 50 5.98 24.75 8.08
N LEU A 51 7.17 25.12 8.55
CA LEU A 51 7.78 24.48 9.72
C LEU A 51 7.23 24.98 11.05
N SER A 52 6.61 26.16 11.09
CA SER A 52 5.85 26.67 12.24
C SER A 52 4.92 27.81 11.81
N PRO A 53 3.64 27.85 12.25
CA PRO A 53 2.87 29.08 12.25
C PRO A 53 3.47 30.05 13.28
N ARG A 54 3.42 31.36 12.98
CA ARG A 54 3.91 32.42 13.89
C ARG A 54 2.84 32.98 14.81
N ASP A 55 1.60 32.55 14.65
CA ASP A 55 0.48 33.08 15.42
C ASP A 55 -0.56 31.97 15.59
N ASP A 56 -0.85 31.59 16.84
CA ASP A 56 -1.87 30.58 17.19
C ASP A 56 -3.29 31.01 16.79
N THR A 57 -3.45 32.25 16.31
CA THR A 57 -4.72 32.87 15.94
C THR A 57 -5.00 32.92 14.44
N ILE A 58 -4.06 32.48 13.59
CA ILE A 58 -4.18 32.54 12.12
C ILE A 58 -4.27 31.12 11.55
N ASP A 59 -5.50 30.69 11.26
CA ASP A 59 -5.80 29.42 10.58
C ASP A 59 -5.71 29.61 9.06
N VAL A 60 -4.48 29.67 8.54
CA VAL A 60 -4.24 29.83 7.09
C VAL A 60 -3.11 28.91 6.63
N GLY A 61 -3.46 27.90 5.84
CA GLY A 61 -2.55 26.92 5.25
C GLY A 61 -2.53 25.58 6.00
N PRO A 62 -2.12 24.47 5.37
CA PRO A 62 -2.06 23.19 6.07
C PRO A 62 -1.22 23.35 7.35
N GLY A 63 -1.73 22.85 8.47
CA GLY A 63 -1.04 22.88 9.76
C GLY A 63 0.37 22.29 9.66
N LYS A 64 1.18 22.45 10.71
CA LYS A 64 2.54 21.92 10.73
C LYS A 64 2.59 20.41 10.39
N LEU A 65 3.66 19.95 9.72
CA LEU A 65 3.93 18.52 9.63
C LEU A 65 4.17 17.96 11.04
N ASP A 66 3.62 16.78 11.32
CA ASP A 66 4.01 16.05 12.52
C ASP A 66 5.44 15.49 12.39
N GLU A 67 6.01 15.01 13.49
CA GLU A 67 7.39 14.50 13.54
C GLU A 67 7.66 13.38 12.53
N HIS A 68 6.67 12.52 12.28
CA HIS A 68 6.79 11.37 11.40
C HIS A 68 6.60 11.74 9.93
N GLU A 69 5.65 12.64 9.65
CA GLU A 69 5.49 13.28 8.35
C GLU A 69 6.77 14.02 7.94
N GLU A 70 7.33 14.84 8.84
CA GLU A 70 8.59 15.57 8.59
C GLU A 70 9.75 14.59 8.34
N ALA A 71 9.85 13.54 9.15
CA ALA A 71 10.88 12.52 8.98
C ALA A 71 10.81 11.86 7.59
N PHE A 72 9.61 11.46 7.15
CA PHE A 72 9.42 10.86 5.83
C PHE A 72 9.87 11.78 4.70
N VAL A 73 9.42 13.05 4.68
CA VAL A 73 9.79 14.01 3.62
C VAL A 73 11.30 14.27 3.60
N ARG A 74 11.88 14.48 4.77
CA ARG A 74 13.32 14.73 4.94
C ARG A 74 14.14 13.54 4.47
N ASP A 75 13.76 12.33 4.84
CA ASP A 75 14.48 11.12 4.49
C ASP A 75 14.35 10.79 3.00
N LEU A 76 13.18 11.04 2.40
CA LEU A 76 12.96 10.93 0.95
C LEU A 76 13.93 11.85 0.19
N ILE A 77 13.98 13.14 0.55
CA ILE A 77 14.88 14.11 -0.10
C ILE A 77 16.35 13.71 0.09
N ARG A 78 16.75 13.36 1.31
CA ARG A 78 18.13 12.94 1.62
C ARG A 78 18.53 11.66 0.88
N ARG A 79 17.59 10.71 0.71
CA ARG A 79 17.86 9.45 0.00
C ARG A 79 18.07 9.68 -1.49
N LEU A 80 17.24 10.53 -2.11
CA LEU A 80 17.28 10.82 -3.55
C LEU A 80 18.39 11.81 -3.92
N HIS A 81 18.70 12.74 -3.03
CA HIS A 81 19.70 13.80 -3.24
C HIS A 81 20.70 13.88 -2.07
N PRO A 82 21.54 12.86 -1.87
CA PRO A 82 22.48 12.81 -0.73
C PRO A 82 23.53 13.91 -0.78
N ALA A 83 23.81 14.47 -1.96
CA ALA A 83 24.73 15.60 -2.14
C ALA A 83 24.12 16.97 -1.77
N GLY A 84 22.85 17.01 -1.32
CA GLY A 84 22.15 18.26 -0.99
C GLY A 84 21.74 19.10 -2.20
N ASN A 85 21.84 18.57 -3.41
CA ASN A 85 21.49 19.22 -4.68
C ASN A 85 20.05 18.94 -5.12
N HIS A 86 19.13 18.77 -4.17
CA HIS A 86 17.72 18.62 -4.49
C HIS A 86 17.19 19.90 -5.17
N PRO A 87 16.19 19.79 -6.06
CA PRO A 87 15.59 20.97 -6.67
C PRO A 87 15.04 21.90 -5.58
N ARG A 88 14.91 23.20 -5.83
CA ARG A 88 14.30 24.12 -4.84
C ARG A 88 12.92 24.60 -5.25
N SER A 89 12.51 24.32 -6.48
CA SER A 89 11.21 24.73 -6.99
C SER A 89 10.17 23.65 -6.75
N SER A 90 8.97 24.06 -6.35
CA SER A 90 7.77 23.21 -6.32
C SER A 90 7.40 22.69 -7.72
N GLN A 91 7.80 23.40 -8.77
CA GLN A 91 7.56 23.02 -10.17
C GLN A 91 8.61 22.04 -10.75
N THR A 92 9.57 21.58 -9.94
CA THR A 92 10.63 20.67 -10.41
C THR A 92 10.56 19.37 -9.61
N PRO A 93 10.31 18.21 -10.25
CA PRO A 93 10.16 16.95 -9.55
C PRO A 93 11.47 16.48 -8.92
N LEU A 94 11.35 15.68 -7.86
CA LEU A 94 12.45 14.84 -7.38
C LEU A 94 12.78 13.78 -8.43
N LYS A 95 14.02 13.31 -8.46
CA LYS A 95 14.47 12.29 -9.42
C LYS A 95 14.83 10.99 -8.73
N TRP A 96 14.30 9.89 -9.26
CA TRP A 96 14.66 8.52 -8.86
C TRP A 96 15.05 7.71 -10.10
N GLY A 97 16.36 7.70 -10.38
CA GLY A 97 16.85 7.24 -11.68
C GLY A 97 16.30 8.12 -12.81
N GLN A 98 15.65 7.51 -13.81
CA GLN A 98 14.98 8.23 -14.91
C GLN A 98 13.57 8.71 -14.55
N ARG A 99 13.05 8.33 -13.38
CA ARG A 99 11.68 8.61 -12.97
C ARG A 99 11.57 9.95 -12.28
N GLU A 100 10.43 10.59 -12.49
CA GLU A 100 10.03 11.79 -11.76
C GLU A 100 9.17 11.41 -10.57
N ILE A 101 9.42 12.06 -9.43
CA ILE A 101 8.61 11.94 -8.23
C ILE A 101 8.06 13.31 -7.87
N TRP A 102 6.73 13.38 -7.82
CA TRP A 102 5.98 14.51 -7.31
C TRP A 102 5.37 14.12 -5.97
N LEU A 103 5.45 15.01 -4.98
CA LEU A 103 5.01 14.75 -3.62
C LEU A 103 3.96 15.78 -3.22
N LYS A 104 2.75 15.36 -2.92
CA LYS A 104 1.67 16.22 -2.41
C LYS A 104 1.27 15.75 -1.02
N ARG A 105 1.18 16.67 -0.05
CA ARG A 105 0.49 16.38 1.22
C ARG A 105 -1.01 16.34 0.99
N ASN A 106 -1.68 15.33 1.53
CA ASN A 106 -3.10 15.12 1.42
C ASN A 106 -3.77 15.50 2.75
N ILE A 107 -4.38 16.69 2.76
CA ILE A 107 -4.93 17.29 3.97
C ILE A 107 -6.30 16.68 4.23
N GLU A 108 -6.58 16.17 5.42
CA GLU A 108 -7.88 15.59 5.76
C GLU A 108 -9.03 16.63 5.62
N LYS A 109 -10.24 16.17 5.28
CA LYS A 109 -11.49 16.97 5.28
C LYS A 109 -11.52 18.20 4.35
N ARG A 110 -10.65 18.28 3.34
CA ARG A 110 -10.85 19.21 2.21
C ARG A 110 -11.67 18.51 1.12
N ASP A 111 -12.37 19.31 0.32
CA ASP A 111 -13.18 18.79 -0.79
C ASP A 111 -12.32 18.12 -1.88
N ASP A 112 -11.04 18.50 -1.98
CA ASP A 112 -10.07 17.98 -2.95
C ASP A 112 -9.14 16.89 -2.38
N SER A 113 -9.42 16.38 -1.18
CA SER A 113 -8.63 15.35 -0.53
C SER A 113 -8.86 13.98 -1.18
N PHE A 114 -7.77 13.27 -1.40
CA PHE A 114 -7.84 11.86 -1.75
C PHE A 114 -8.24 11.05 -0.51
N ARG A 115 -9.24 10.20 -0.67
CA ARG A 115 -9.73 9.34 0.41
C ARG A 115 -10.22 8.01 -0.14
N LEU A 116 -10.03 6.98 0.66
CA LEU A 116 -10.44 5.62 0.36
C LEU A 116 -11.39 5.13 1.44
N ARG A 117 -12.30 4.24 1.06
CA ARG A 117 -13.17 3.54 2.00
C ARG A 117 -13.43 2.16 1.43
N VAL A 118 -13.51 1.20 2.33
CA VAL A 118 -13.93 -0.17 2.04
C VAL A 118 -15.17 -0.47 2.87
N ASP A 119 -16.16 -1.14 2.29
CA ASP A 119 -17.45 -1.41 2.95
C ASP A 119 -18.09 -0.12 3.55
N ASP A 120 -18.70 -0.27 4.73
CA ASP A 120 -19.25 0.81 5.55
C ASP A 120 -18.23 1.39 6.56
N SER A 121 -16.92 1.20 6.33
CA SER A 121 -15.89 1.70 7.24
C SER A 121 -15.78 3.23 7.25
N ASP A 122 -15.03 3.77 8.20
CA ASP A 122 -14.62 5.18 8.14
C ASP A 122 -13.72 5.45 6.91
N TRP A 123 -13.73 6.71 6.45
CA TRP A 123 -12.84 7.16 5.38
C TRP A 123 -11.38 7.19 5.84
N PHE A 124 -10.52 6.57 5.05
CA PHE A 124 -9.07 6.65 5.20
C PHE A 124 -8.50 7.77 4.32
N TYR A 125 -7.72 8.65 4.95
CA TYR A 125 -6.99 9.74 4.30
C TYR A 125 -5.50 9.49 4.51
N PRO A 126 -4.74 9.04 3.49
CA PRO A 126 -3.29 8.91 3.61
C PRO A 126 -2.66 10.30 3.72
N ASP A 127 -1.56 10.47 4.48
CA ASP A 127 -0.94 11.78 4.66
C ASP A 127 -0.28 12.35 3.38
N PHE A 128 0.26 11.47 2.51
CA PHE A 128 0.97 11.88 1.30
C PHE A 128 0.50 11.14 0.06
N ILE A 129 0.52 11.85 -1.06
CA ILE A 129 0.46 11.34 -2.42
C ILE A 129 1.86 11.44 -3.02
N VAL A 130 2.38 10.32 -3.52
CA VAL A 130 3.66 10.18 -4.21
C VAL A 130 3.38 9.78 -5.65
N TRP A 131 3.38 10.75 -6.56
CA TRP A 131 3.14 10.50 -7.97
C TRP A 131 4.46 10.24 -8.71
N ILE A 132 4.63 9.01 -9.18
CA ILE A 132 5.83 8.55 -9.89
C ILE A 132 5.52 8.50 -11.38
N VAL A 133 6.33 9.16 -12.19
CA VAL A 133 6.15 9.21 -13.66
C VAL A 133 7.40 8.67 -14.35
N ASP A 134 7.20 7.69 -15.23
CA ASP A 134 8.21 7.12 -16.10
C ASP A 134 7.78 7.31 -17.56
N TYR A 135 8.45 8.24 -18.26
CA TYR A 135 8.14 8.56 -19.65
C TYR A 135 8.65 7.50 -20.63
N GLU A 136 9.65 6.71 -20.24
CA GLU A 136 10.23 5.66 -21.10
C GLU A 136 9.23 4.51 -21.23
N THR A 137 8.72 4.03 -20.10
CA THR A 137 7.72 2.95 -20.08
C THR A 137 6.28 3.47 -20.16
N ARG A 138 6.09 4.78 -20.21
CA ARG A 138 4.78 5.46 -20.16
C ARG A 138 3.91 4.95 -19.02
N THR A 139 4.51 4.84 -17.84
CA THR A 139 3.85 4.36 -16.63
C THR A 139 3.75 5.49 -15.62
N GLN A 140 2.58 5.65 -15.03
CA GLN A 140 2.32 6.55 -13.92
C GLN A 140 1.82 5.74 -12.73
N VAL A 141 2.41 5.97 -11.57
CA VAL A 141 1.93 5.42 -10.30
C VAL A 141 1.46 6.58 -9.44
N PHE A 142 0.16 6.61 -9.15
CA PHE A 142 -0.42 7.38 -8.06
C PHE A 142 -0.19 6.62 -6.75
N GLY A 143 0.96 6.86 -6.14
CA GLY A 143 1.31 6.30 -4.85
C GLY A 143 0.70 7.09 -3.70
N PHE A 144 0.43 6.45 -2.57
CA PHE A 144 0.17 7.16 -1.33
C PHE A 144 0.91 6.53 -0.15
N VAL A 145 1.34 7.38 0.78
CA VAL A 145 2.16 7.01 1.93
C VAL A 145 1.57 7.61 3.21
N ASP A 146 1.46 6.79 4.25
CA ASP A 146 0.91 7.17 5.57
C ASP A 146 1.93 6.78 6.67
N PRO A 147 2.80 7.71 7.11
CA PRO A 147 3.71 7.51 8.24
C PRO A 147 2.96 7.59 9.59
N LYS A 148 2.41 6.47 10.06
CA LYS A 148 1.60 6.43 11.29
C LYS A 148 1.85 5.20 12.17
N GLY A 149 1.46 5.33 13.44
CA GLY A 149 1.54 4.25 14.43
C GLY A 149 0.41 3.25 14.26
N LEU A 150 0.74 2.03 13.83
CA LEU A 150 -0.25 0.99 13.53
C LEU A 150 -0.70 0.18 14.76
N SER A 151 0.07 0.16 15.87
CA SER A 151 -0.30 -0.66 17.03
C SER A 151 -1.67 -0.30 17.60
N LEU A 152 -1.96 1.00 17.73
CA LEU A 152 -3.26 1.53 18.11
C LEU A 152 -4.10 1.95 16.90
N GLY A 153 -3.45 2.43 15.83
CA GLY A 153 -4.12 2.96 14.65
C GLY A 153 -4.66 1.92 13.67
N ALA A 154 -4.38 0.63 13.88
CA ALA A 154 -4.95 -0.48 13.12
C ALA A 154 -5.58 -1.51 14.08
N GLY A 155 -6.69 -1.12 14.72
CA GLY A 155 -7.39 -1.91 15.74
C GLY A 155 -7.82 -3.29 15.25
N GLY A 156 -8.24 -3.40 13.99
CA GLY A 156 -8.65 -4.65 13.35
C GLY A 156 -7.49 -5.54 12.86
N GLY A 157 -6.25 -5.06 12.87
CA GLY A 157 -5.12 -5.81 12.32
C GLY A 157 -5.21 -5.89 10.81
N TRP A 158 -5.21 -7.10 10.25
CA TRP A 158 -5.34 -7.28 8.80
C TRP A 158 -6.71 -6.87 8.23
N SER A 159 -7.78 -6.88 9.03
CA SER A 159 -9.11 -6.40 8.62
C SER A 159 -9.34 -4.92 8.93
N ASP A 160 -8.32 -4.22 9.44
CA ASP A 160 -8.45 -2.79 9.70
C ASP A 160 -8.62 -2.00 8.40
N ALA A 161 -9.57 -1.08 8.38
CA ALA A 161 -9.90 -0.28 7.19
C ALA A 161 -8.68 0.46 6.61
N LYS A 162 -7.75 0.93 7.45
CA LYS A 162 -6.52 1.57 6.96
C LYS A 162 -5.63 0.59 6.19
N VAL A 163 -5.46 -0.61 6.74
CA VAL A 163 -4.64 -1.66 6.12
C VAL A 163 -5.30 -2.14 4.83
N VAL A 164 -6.59 -2.43 4.86
CA VAL A 164 -7.35 -2.86 3.69
C VAL A 164 -7.40 -1.77 2.61
N CYS A 165 -7.61 -0.51 2.97
CA CYS A 165 -7.56 0.60 2.01
C CYS A 165 -6.16 0.80 1.40
N THR A 166 -5.09 0.47 2.13
CA THR A 166 -3.72 0.54 1.58
C THR A 166 -3.48 -0.59 0.59
N LEU A 167 -3.95 -1.79 0.90
CA LEU A 167 -3.65 -3.00 0.16
C LEU A 167 -4.57 -3.24 -1.03
N TYR A 168 -5.88 -3.15 -0.81
CA TYR A 168 -6.91 -3.67 -1.70
C TYR A 168 -7.60 -2.60 -2.53
N MET A 169 -8.00 -1.49 -1.91
CA MET A 169 -8.69 -0.40 -2.63
C MET A 169 -7.92 0.18 -3.83
N PRO A 170 -6.58 0.19 -3.89
CA PRO A 170 -5.87 0.61 -5.09
C PRO A 170 -6.26 -0.22 -6.32
N HIS A 171 -6.45 -1.52 -6.15
CA HIS A 171 -6.83 -2.44 -7.23
C HIS A 171 -8.30 -2.25 -7.65
N VAL A 172 -9.18 -1.94 -6.71
CA VAL A 172 -10.58 -1.57 -6.99
C VAL A 172 -10.64 -0.31 -7.85
N VAL A 173 -9.90 0.73 -7.46
CA VAL A 173 -9.85 2.01 -8.18
C VAL A 173 -9.25 1.84 -9.58
N GLU A 174 -8.10 1.17 -9.69
CA GLU A 174 -7.48 0.86 -10.99
C GLU A 174 -8.44 0.14 -11.94
N ARG A 175 -9.15 -0.85 -11.41
CA ARG A 175 -10.12 -1.63 -12.17
C ARG A 175 -11.29 -0.77 -12.64
N GLN A 176 -11.86 0.08 -11.79
CA GLN A 176 -12.95 0.97 -12.20
C GLN A 176 -12.50 1.93 -13.32
N LEU A 177 -11.27 2.43 -13.23
CA LEU A 177 -10.66 3.21 -14.30
C LEU A 177 -10.51 2.37 -15.58
N ALA A 178 -10.01 1.14 -15.49
CA ALA A 178 -9.84 0.25 -16.64
C ALA A 178 -11.17 -0.21 -17.28
N ALA A 179 -12.17 -0.58 -16.47
CA ALA A 179 -13.49 -1.04 -16.89
C ALA A 179 -14.29 0.06 -17.61
N SER A 180 -14.00 1.33 -17.30
CA SER A 180 -14.51 2.48 -18.06
C SER A 180 -13.93 2.60 -19.48
N GLY A 181 -13.05 1.67 -19.89
CA GLY A 181 -12.38 1.68 -21.19
C GLY A 181 -11.30 2.77 -21.29
N GLN A 182 -10.96 3.44 -20.18
CA GLN A 182 -9.91 4.45 -20.14
C GLN A 182 -8.54 3.78 -20.27
N LYS A 183 -8.10 3.57 -21.51
CA LYS A 183 -6.70 3.84 -21.82
C LYS A 183 -6.46 5.29 -21.42
N VAL A 184 -5.56 5.52 -20.46
CA VAL A 184 -5.22 6.89 -20.07
C VAL A 184 -4.41 7.49 -21.21
N GLU A 185 -5.12 8.07 -22.17
CA GLU A 185 -4.54 8.80 -23.28
C GLU A 185 -4.15 10.18 -22.76
N PHE A 186 -2.84 10.42 -22.66
CA PHE A 186 -2.29 11.71 -22.27
C PHE A 186 -1.29 12.16 -23.33
N ALA A 187 -1.51 13.37 -23.85
CA ALA A 187 -0.74 13.94 -24.97
C ALA A 187 -0.68 13.04 -26.22
N GLY A 188 -1.78 12.33 -26.53
CA GLY A 188 -1.87 11.44 -27.69
C GLY A 188 -1.06 10.14 -27.57
N GLN A 189 -0.67 9.77 -26.35
CA GLN A 189 -0.01 8.51 -26.05
C GLN A 189 -0.80 7.73 -25.01
N THR A 190 -0.81 6.41 -25.16
CA THR A 190 -1.34 5.50 -24.14
C THR A 190 -0.39 5.38 -22.96
N TRP A 191 -0.90 5.64 -21.76
CA TRP A 191 -0.19 5.43 -20.50
C TRP A 191 -0.78 4.28 -19.69
N THR A 192 0.09 3.58 -18.98
CA THR A 192 -0.32 2.67 -17.90
C THR A 192 -0.45 3.48 -16.62
N PHE A 193 -1.65 3.51 -16.04
CA PHE A 193 -1.90 4.14 -14.74
C PHE A 193 -2.03 3.09 -13.66
N ARG A 194 -1.37 3.33 -12.53
CA ARG A 194 -1.44 2.49 -11.35
C ARG A 194 -1.70 3.31 -10.09
N VAL A 195 -2.28 2.69 -9.08
CA VAL A 195 -2.51 3.21 -7.75
C VAL A 195 -1.86 2.24 -6.77
N ARG A 196 -1.04 2.71 -5.83
CA ARG A 196 -0.42 1.84 -4.82
C ARG A 196 -0.32 2.55 -3.47
N GLY A 197 -0.56 1.80 -2.39
CA GLY A 197 -0.38 2.28 -1.03
C GLY A 197 0.88 1.72 -0.38
N VAL A 198 1.48 2.48 0.54
CA VAL A 198 2.49 2.00 1.49
C VAL A 198 2.23 2.63 2.86
N LEU A 199 2.23 1.81 3.91
CA LEU A 199 2.23 2.30 5.29
C LEU A 199 3.66 2.35 5.81
N VAL A 200 4.06 3.49 6.37
CA VAL A 200 5.35 3.61 7.06
C VAL A 200 5.06 3.54 8.55
N SER A 201 5.31 2.38 9.15
CA SER A 201 4.91 2.14 10.53
C SER A 201 5.84 2.82 11.51
N THR A 202 5.29 3.71 12.34
CA THR A 202 6.02 4.29 13.48
C THR A 202 5.97 3.38 14.71
N SER A 203 5.18 2.32 14.65
CA SER A 203 5.18 1.24 15.65
C SER A 203 6.33 0.26 15.38
N SER A 204 6.93 -0.28 16.45
CA SER A 204 8.02 -1.24 16.28
C SER A 204 7.52 -2.58 15.73
N LEU A 205 8.36 -3.24 14.94
CA LEU A 205 8.10 -4.60 14.44
C LEU A 205 7.71 -5.55 15.58
N ALA A 206 8.44 -5.52 16.69
CA ALA A 206 8.15 -6.35 17.86
C ALA A 206 6.75 -6.09 18.43
N SER A 207 6.31 -4.83 18.46
CA SER A 207 4.97 -4.46 18.93
C SER A 207 3.87 -5.00 18.01
N LEU A 208 4.01 -4.88 16.69
CA LEU A 208 3.01 -5.39 15.75
C LEU A 208 3.01 -6.91 15.68
N SER A 209 4.18 -7.54 15.65
CA SER A 209 4.32 -9.00 15.54
C SER A 209 3.76 -9.76 16.75
N ALA A 210 3.72 -9.11 17.92
CA ALA A 210 3.15 -9.67 19.14
C ALA A 210 1.61 -9.63 19.17
N GLN A 211 0.97 -8.88 18.27
CA GLN A 211 -0.48 -8.71 18.27
C GLN A 211 -1.15 -9.78 17.41
N ALA A 212 -2.01 -10.61 18.03
CA ALA A 212 -2.64 -11.75 17.36
C ALA A 212 -3.47 -11.39 16.13
N LYS A 213 -3.99 -10.15 16.06
CA LYS A 213 -4.71 -9.60 14.89
C LYS A 213 -3.87 -9.44 13.63
N PHE A 214 -2.53 -9.51 13.76
CA PHE A 214 -1.59 -9.54 12.63
C PHE A 214 -1.02 -10.94 12.38
N ASN A 215 -1.49 -11.98 13.07
CA ASN A 215 -1.03 -13.34 12.80
C ASN A 215 -1.38 -13.76 11.37
N VAL A 216 -0.51 -14.57 10.79
CA VAL A 216 -0.67 -15.20 9.47
C VAL A 216 -0.63 -16.71 9.63
N ARG A 217 -1.01 -17.47 8.59
CA ARG A 217 -0.88 -18.92 8.58
C ARG A 217 0.51 -19.34 8.11
N ASP A 218 1.10 -20.30 8.81
CA ASP A 218 2.24 -21.05 8.30
C ASP A 218 1.79 -22.14 7.29
N ASP A 219 2.74 -22.89 6.74
CA ASP A 219 2.50 -23.98 5.78
C ASP A 219 1.74 -25.17 6.40
N GLU A 220 1.69 -25.28 7.72
CA GLU A 220 0.82 -26.22 8.43
C GLU A 220 -0.56 -25.66 8.80
N GLY A 221 -0.83 -24.38 8.54
CA GLY A 221 -2.10 -23.72 8.86
C GLY A 221 -2.20 -23.24 10.32
N ARG A 222 -1.10 -23.19 11.06
CA ARG A 222 -1.05 -22.65 12.42
C ARG A 222 -0.89 -21.13 12.37
N ASN A 223 -1.38 -20.46 13.40
CA ASN A 223 -1.15 -19.01 13.54
C ASN A 223 0.32 -18.79 13.88
N ALA A 224 0.99 -17.97 13.07
CA ALA A 224 2.36 -17.55 13.26
C ALA A 224 2.43 -16.02 13.30
N SER A 225 3.31 -15.49 14.14
CA SER A 225 3.64 -14.07 14.15
C SER A 225 4.31 -13.68 12.83
N PRO A 226 3.91 -12.57 12.19
CA PRO A 226 4.56 -12.07 10.98
C PRO A 226 5.96 -11.54 11.32
N GLY A 227 6.91 -11.76 10.40
CA GLY A 227 8.22 -11.09 10.43
C GLY A 227 8.21 -9.81 9.59
N GLU A 228 9.35 -9.12 9.56
CA GLU A 228 9.51 -7.90 8.76
C GLU A 228 9.21 -8.13 7.26
N ALA A 229 9.67 -9.24 6.70
CA ALA A 229 9.42 -9.58 5.31
C ALA A 229 7.93 -9.86 5.02
N ASP A 230 7.18 -10.38 6.01
CA ASP A 230 5.73 -10.57 5.90
C ASP A 230 5.05 -9.20 5.82
N PHE A 231 5.37 -8.28 6.73
CA PHE A 231 4.86 -6.90 6.68
C PHE A 231 5.26 -6.15 5.41
N GLY A 232 6.50 -6.32 4.93
CA GLY A 232 6.96 -5.72 3.67
C GLY A 232 6.15 -6.20 2.47
N ARG A 233 5.79 -7.49 2.40
CA ARG A 233 4.85 -8.01 1.39
C ARG A 233 3.45 -7.42 1.52
N ALA A 234 3.03 -7.10 2.74
CA ALA A 234 1.81 -6.36 3.03
C ALA A 234 2.00 -4.83 2.98
N ARG A 235 3.00 -4.34 2.23
CA ARG A 235 3.25 -2.91 1.98
C ARG A 235 3.38 -2.07 3.25
N ILE A 236 3.83 -2.67 4.35
CA ILE A 236 4.13 -2.02 5.62
C ILE A 236 5.64 -2.01 5.81
N VAL A 237 6.23 -0.82 5.82
CA VAL A 237 7.67 -0.59 5.97
C VAL A 237 7.96 -0.05 7.35
N PHE A 238 9.02 -0.55 7.99
CA PHE A 238 9.51 -0.03 9.27
C PHE A 238 10.72 0.87 9.03
N PRO A 239 10.67 2.16 9.41
CA PRO A 239 11.85 3.02 9.37
C PRO A 239 12.97 2.44 10.21
N LYS A 240 14.03 1.98 9.54
CA LYS A 240 15.30 1.63 10.18
C LYS A 240 16.13 2.89 10.41
N SER A 241 17.23 2.77 11.15
CA SER A 241 18.19 3.87 11.26
C SER A 241 18.69 4.32 9.88
N GLY A 242 18.49 5.59 9.55
CA GLY A 242 18.88 6.17 8.26
C GLY A 242 17.75 6.22 7.23
N THR A 243 18.10 6.36 5.96
CA THR A 243 17.13 6.66 4.89
C THR A 243 16.88 5.49 3.94
N SER A 244 17.44 4.30 4.20
CA SER A 244 17.36 3.14 3.30
C SER A 244 15.94 2.59 3.12
N TYR A 245 15.07 2.75 4.13
CA TYR A 245 13.68 2.31 4.05
C TYR A 245 12.90 3.03 2.93
N ILE A 246 13.35 4.21 2.49
CA ILE A 246 12.77 4.91 1.34
C ILE A 246 12.90 4.09 0.06
N ASP A 247 13.98 3.31 -0.10
CA ASP A 247 14.11 2.43 -1.26
C ASP A 247 13.03 1.35 -1.25
N GLU A 248 12.69 0.82 -0.07
CA GLU A 248 11.61 -0.15 0.11
C GLU A 248 10.25 0.49 -0.21
N VAL A 249 9.99 1.71 0.30
CA VAL A 249 8.76 2.46 -0.02
C VAL A 249 8.61 2.68 -1.52
N LEU A 250 9.64 3.22 -2.18
CA LEU A 250 9.60 3.48 -3.63
C LEU A 250 9.50 2.18 -4.44
N HIS A 251 10.18 1.12 -4.01
CA HIS A 251 10.10 -0.19 -4.65
C HIS A 251 8.68 -0.75 -4.58
N LEU A 252 8.04 -0.69 -3.41
CA LEU A 252 6.68 -1.17 -3.21
C LEU A 252 5.66 -0.32 -3.99
N LEU A 253 5.82 1.00 -4.03
CA LEU A 253 4.95 1.85 -4.86
C LEU A 253 5.07 1.47 -6.35
N TRP A 254 6.25 1.09 -6.82
CA TRP A 254 6.49 0.83 -8.24
C TRP A 254 6.15 -0.59 -8.70
N HIS A 255 6.41 -1.60 -7.86
CA HIS A 255 6.31 -3.01 -8.23
C HIS A 255 5.11 -3.68 -7.57
N ASP A 256 4.55 -4.63 -8.32
CA ASP A 256 3.52 -5.53 -7.81
C ASP A 256 4.17 -6.78 -7.21
N SER A 257 3.58 -7.23 -6.11
CA SER A 257 3.89 -8.49 -5.44
C SER A 257 2.88 -9.58 -5.82
N SER A 258 3.16 -10.81 -5.40
CA SER A 258 2.17 -11.90 -5.49
C SER A 258 0.87 -11.58 -4.75
N LEU A 259 0.94 -10.81 -3.65
CA LEU A 259 -0.25 -10.37 -2.93
C LEU A 259 -1.08 -9.38 -3.74
N ASP A 260 -0.44 -8.48 -4.49
CA ASP A 260 -1.17 -7.53 -5.36
C ASP A 260 -1.99 -8.26 -6.43
N HIS A 261 -1.49 -9.35 -7.01
CA HIS A 261 -2.26 -10.19 -7.93
C HIS A 261 -3.52 -10.77 -7.25
N LEU A 262 -3.38 -11.29 -6.02
CA LEU A 262 -4.50 -11.83 -5.25
C LEU A 262 -5.56 -10.76 -5.00
N LEU A 263 -5.14 -9.56 -4.63
CA LEU A 263 -6.04 -8.44 -4.33
C LEU A 263 -6.72 -7.89 -5.58
N ALA A 264 -6.03 -7.88 -6.72
CA ALA A 264 -6.64 -7.54 -8.01
C ALA A 264 -7.70 -8.54 -8.47
N VAL A 265 -7.45 -9.84 -8.27
CA VAL A 265 -8.47 -10.89 -8.50
C VAL A 265 -9.64 -10.72 -7.53
N SER A 266 -9.35 -10.43 -6.26
CA SER A 266 -10.38 -10.18 -5.24
C SER A 266 -11.27 -8.99 -5.62
N ALA A 267 -10.69 -7.90 -6.09
CA ALA A 267 -11.43 -6.72 -6.55
C ALA A 267 -12.36 -7.03 -7.73
N THR A 268 -12.02 -8.06 -8.52
CA THR A 268 -12.87 -8.54 -9.60
C THR A 268 -14.06 -9.36 -9.10
N LEU A 269 -13.89 -10.11 -8.00
CA LEU A 269 -14.96 -10.95 -7.44
C LEU A 269 -16.09 -10.13 -6.81
N PHE A 270 -15.75 -9.02 -6.17
CA PHE A 270 -16.71 -8.10 -5.55
C PHE A 270 -17.37 -7.12 -6.53
N ASP A 271 -16.90 -7.06 -7.78
CA ASP A 271 -17.56 -6.26 -8.80
C ASP A 271 -18.71 -7.01 -9.46
N HIS A 272 -19.93 -6.72 -8.99
CA HIS A 272 -21.17 -7.31 -9.48
C HIS A 272 -21.45 -7.08 -10.97
N SER A 273 -20.78 -6.11 -11.61
CA SER A 273 -20.98 -5.81 -13.03
C SER A 273 -20.16 -6.70 -13.97
N ALA A 274 -19.19 -7.46 -13.43
CA ALA A 274 -18.27 -8.20 -14.26
C ALA A 274 -18.49 -9.70 -14.24
N TYR A 275 -18.40 -10.26 -15.44
CA TYR A 275 -18.24 -11.69 -15.60
C TYR A 275 -16.86 -12.11 -15.11
N PHE A 276 -16.81 -12.94 -14.08
CA PHE A 276 -15.59 -13.57 -13.60
C PHE A 276 -15.61 -15.08 -13.87
N ALA A 277 -14.58 -15.55 -14.57
CA ALA A 277 -14.28 -16.96 -14.75
C ALA A 277 -12.88 -17.23 -14.18
N PRO A 278 -12.75 -18.06 -13.13
CA PRO A 278 -11.44 -18.39 -12.58
C PRO A 278 -10.63 -19.20 -13.62
N ALA A 279 -9.34 -18.84 -13.78
CA ALA A 279 -8.48 -19.43 -14.80
C ALA A 279 -7.35 -20.30 -14.23
N GLY A 280 -6.95 -20.09 -12.98
CA GLY A 280 -5.90 -20.83 -12.30
C GLY A 280 -6.28 -21.23 -10.88
N GLU A 281 -5.41 -21.98 -10.22
CA GLU A 281 -5.66 -22.59 -8.92
C GLU A 281 -6.04 -21.55 -7.85
N VAL A 282 -5.32 -20.44 -7.84
CA VAL A 282 -5.54 -19.32 -6.91
C VAL A 282 -6.87 -18.62 -7.19
N GLU A 283 -7.19 -18.33 -8.46
CA GLU A 283 -8.47 -17.72 -8.82
C GLU A 283 -9.65 -18.60 -8.42
N HIS A 284 -9.51 -19.92 -8.56
CA HIS A 284 -10.54 -20.88 -8.12
C HIS A 284 -10.70 -20.87 -6.59
N ASP A 285 -9.62 -20.80 -5.82
CA ASP A 285 -9.72 -20.66 -4.36
C ASP A 285 -10.44 -19.38 -3.95
N LEU A 286 -10.04 -18.23 -4.50
CA LEU A 286 -10.67 -16.94 -4.18
C LEU A 286 -12.15 -16.95 -4.55
N ALA A 287 -12.52 -17.53 -5.69
CA ALA A 287 -13.91 -17.68 -6.12
C ALA A 287 -14.71 -18.59 -5.18
N LEU A 288 -14.12 -19.71 -4.75
CA LEU A 288 -14.72 -20.61 -3.74
C LEU A 288 -14.96 -19.85 -2.44
N ARG A 289 -13.95 -19.17 -1.90
CA ARG A 289 -14.05 -18.38 -0.66
C ARG A 289 -15.19 -17.36 -0.73
N HIS A 290 -15.23 -16.61 -1.82
CA HIS A 290 -16.22 -15.55 -2.02
C HIS A 290 -17.66 -16.09 -2.06
N ARG A 291 -17.86 -17.32 -2.54
CA ARG A 291 -19.19 -17.96 -2.57
C ARG A 291 -19.54 -18.71 -1.29
N GLU A 292 -18.54 -19.22 -0.57
CA GLU A 292 -18.74 -20.06 0.61
C GLU A 292 -19.09 -19.26 1.86
N ILE A 293 -18.64 -18.01 1.96
CA ILE A 293 -18.79 -17.20 3.17
C ILE A 293 -19.23 -15.79 2.81
N ALA A 294 -20.31 -15.31 3.45
CA ALA A 294 -20.70 -13.91 3.42
C ALA A 294 -19.75 -13.11 4.34
N HIS A 295 -18.65 -12.62 3.77
CA HIS A 295 -17.72 -11.71 4.43
C HIS A 295 -17.93 -10.28 3.92
N SER A 296 -17.61 -9.29 4.75
CA SER A 296 -17.30 -7.95 4.24
C SER A 296 -16.05 -8.01 3.35
N GLU A 297 -15.85 -7.01 2.48
CA GLU A 297 -14.62 -6.93 1.68
C GLU A 297 -13.38 -6.90 2.59
N SER A 298 -13.47 -6.21 3.72
CA SER A 298 -12.41 -6.12 4.73
C SER A 298 -12.03 -7.48 5.33
N ASP A 299 -13.02 -8.28 5.73
CA ASP A 299 -12.78 -9.61 6.29
C ASP A 299 -12.26 -10.59 5.24
N PHE A 300 -12.76 -10.48 4.00
CA PHE A 300 -12.27 -11.28 2.89
C PHE A 300 -10.79 -10.99 2.61
N VAL A 301 -10.43 -9.70 2.50
CA VAL A 301 -9.04 -9.27 2.28
C VAL A 301 -8.15 -9.73 3.43
N ALA A 302 -8.59 -9.58 4.68
CA ALA A 302 -7.83 -10.04 5.84
C ALA A 302 -7.58 -11.55 5.81
N ALA A 303 -8.56 -12.35 5.40
CA ALA A 303 -8.40 -13.79 5.25
C ALA A 303 -7.42 -14.15 4.13
N VAL A 304 -7.46 -13.43 2.99
CA VAL A 304 -6.49 -13.59 1.89
C VAL A 304 -5.08 -13.26 2.36
N VAL A 305 -4.88 -12.12 3.03
CA VAL A 305 -3.59 -11.74 3.61
C VAL A 305 -3.12 -12.80 4.61
N GLY A 306 -3.99 -13.20 5.54
CA GLY A 306 -3.66 -14.21 6.54
C GLY A 306 -3.17 -15.53 5.96
N ASP A 307 -3.72 -15.98 4.84
CA ASP A 307 -3.43 -17.28 4.24
C ASP A 307 -2.34 -17.27 3.16
N TYR A 308 -2.10 -16.12 2.52
CA TYR A 308 -1.18 -16.02 1.38
C TYR A 308 0.02 -15.09 1.62
N LEU A 309 0.12 -14.40 2.76
CA LEU A 309 1.24 -13.49 2.99
C LEU A 309 2.57 -14.22 3.21
N LYS A 310 2.54 -15.40 3.85
CA LYS A 310 3.74 -16.15 4.21
C LYS A 310 3.96 -17.31 3.24
N PRO A 311 5.10 -17.36 2.52
CA PRO A 311 5.42 -18.50 1.67
C PRO A 311 5.88 -19.70 2.52
N ASP A 312 5.76 -20.90 1.96
CA ASP A 312 6.35 -22.11 2.52
C ASP A 312 7.90 -22.11 2.41
N ALA A 313 8.53 -23.18 2.91
CA ALA A 313 9.99 -23.33 2.86
C ALA A 313 10.56 -23.38 1.41
N ALA A 314 9.74 -23.69 0.41
CA ALA A 314 10.09 -23.69 -1.01
C ALA A 314 9.77 -22.36 -1.71
N GLY A 315 9.19 -21.38 -1.00
CA GLY A 315 8.82 -20.08 -1.56
C GLY A 315 7.41 -20.03 -2.16
N HIS A 316 6.59 -21.08 -2.02
CA HIS A 316 5.23 -21.10 -2.56
C HIS A 316 4.25 -20.43 -1.60
N TYR A 317 3.41 -19.55 -2.14
CA TYR A 317 2.34 -18.89 -1.40
C TYR A 317 1.07 -19.74 -1.41
N GLY A 318 0.33 -19.78 -0.31
CA GLY A 318 -0.93 -20.53 -0.22
C GLY A 318 -0.77 -22.06 -0.13
N ALA A 319 0.38 -22.57 0.29
CA ALA A 319 0.61 -24.01 0.45
C ALA A 319 -0.41 -24.65 1.42
N TRP A 320 -0.66 -23.98 2.56
CA TRP A 320 -1.72 -24.37 3.50
C TRP A 320 -3.10 -24.36 2.84
N VAL A 321 -3.41 -23.35 2.04
CA VAL A 321 -4.71 -23.23 1.36
C VAL A 321 -4.94 -24.43 0.45
N SER A 322 -3.95 -24.75 -0.39
CA SER A 322 -4.01 -25.92 -1.27
C SER A 322 -4.20 -27.21 -0.48
N LYS A 323 -3.50 -27.38 0.64
CA LYS A 323 -3.64 -28.53 1.55
C LYS A 323 -5.04 -28.60 2.17
N ASN A 324 -5.58 -27.46 2.61
CA ASN A 324 -6.92 -27.37 3.16
C ASN A 324 -7.99 -27.70 2.11
N ARG A 325 -7.82 -27.25 0.87
CA ARG A 325 -8.73 -27.55 -0.24
C ARG A 325 -8.69 -29.02 -0.66
N ARG A 326 -7.53 -29.68 -0.61
CA ARG A 326 -7.44 -31.15 -0.74
C ARG A 326 -8.21 -31.87 0.36
N ARG A 327 -8.11 -31.41 1.61
CA ARG A 327 -8.91 -31.96 2.71
C ARG A 327 -10.41 -31.82 2.45
N GLN A 328 -10.86 -30.65 2.00
CA GLN A 328 -12.26 -30.44 1.64
C GLN A 328 -12.70 -31.33 0.46
N LEU A 329 -11.83 -31.55 -0.54
CA LEU A 329 -12.09 -32.45 -1.64
C LEU A 329 -12.24 -33.91 -1.18
N MET A 330 -11.40 -34.34 -0.22
CA MET A 330 -11.51 -35.64 0.45
C MET A 330 -12.82 -35.77 1.21
N ASP A 331 -13.21 -34.76 1.98
CA ASP A 331 -14.48 -34.73 2.71
C ASP A 331 -15.65 -34.81 1.72
N TYR A 332 -15.59 -34.07 0.62
CA TYR A 332 -16.57 -34.08 -0.46
C TYR A 332 -16.73 -35.48 -1.08
N ALA A 333 -15.63 -36.18 -1.33
CA ALA A 333 -15.65 -37.55 -1.84
C ALA A 333 -16.21 -38.57 -0.84
N SER A 334 -15.92 -38.40 0.46
CA SER A 334 -16.36 -39.31 1.53
C SER A 334 -17.87 -39.29 1.78
N VAL A 335 -18.54 -38.17 1.52
CA VAL A 335 -19.98 -37.98 1.77
C VAL A 335 -20.85 -38.57 0.63
N GLY A 336 -20.24 -39.13 -0.42
CA GLY A 336 -20.97 -39.78 -1.52
C GLY A 336 -21.84 -38.82 -2.34
N LYS A 337 -21.68 -37.51 -2.15
CA LYS A 337 -22.27 -36.46 -2.98
C LYS A 337 -21.62 -36.53 -4.36
N TRP A 338 -22.29 -37.26 -5.26
CA TRP A 338 -22.02 -37.34 -6.70
C TRP A 338 -20.80 -38.19 -7.12
N GLY A 339 -21.02 -39.51 -7.11
CA GLY A 339 -20.58 -40.46 -8.14
C GLY A 339 -19.25 -40.22 -8.86
N LEU A 340 -18.14 -40.56 -8.21
CA LEU A 340 -17.02 -41.29 -8.84
C LEU A 340 -16.61 -42.41 -7.87
N GLY A 341 -17.45 -43.45 -7.82
CA GLY A 341 -17.12 -44.68 -7.10
C GLY A 341 -15.91 -45.35 -7.76
N GLY A 342 -14.71 -44.99 -7.32
CA GLY A 342 -13.46 -45.53 -7.85
C GLY A 342 -12.22 -44.65 -7.64
N GLU A 343 -12.35 -43.36 -7.31
CA GLU A 343 -11.18 -42.53 -7.03
C GLU A 343 -10.47 -43.03 -5.77
N LYS A 344 -9.16 -43.32 -5.88
CA LYS A 344 -8.39 -43.75 -4.73
C LYS A 344 -8.04 -42.51 -3.91
N VAL A 345 -8.13 -42.62 -2.59
CA VAL A 345 -7.70 -41.58 -1.63
C VAL A 345 -6.32 -40.95 -1.96
N PRO A 346 -5.30 -41.71 -2.43
CA PRO A 346 -4.03 -41.14 -2.89
C PRO A 346 -4.18 -40.14 -4.05
N ASP A 347 -5.06 -40.41 -5.02
CA ASP A 347 -5.23 -39.58 -6.22
C ASP A 347 -5.78 -38.18 -5.86
N ILE A 348 -6.69 -38.12 -4.89
CA ILE A 348 -7.24 -36.86 -4.36
C ILE A 348 -6.20 -36.14 -3.48
N ARG A 349 -5.47 -36.90 -2.66
CA ARG A 349 -4.45 -36.35 -1.75
C ARG A 349 -3.27 -35.70 -2.49
N GLU A 350 -2.98 -36.18 -3.69
CA GLU A 350 -1.88 -35.67 -4.53
C GLU A 350 -2.37 -34.78 -5.68
N HIS A 351 -3.66 -34.42 -5.70
CA HIS A 351 -4.23 -33.64 -6.78
C HIS A 351 -3.46 -32.31 -6.97
N PRO A 352 -3.01 -31.99 -8.19
CA PRO A 352 -2.17 -30.82 -8.45
C PRO A 352 -2.95 -29.50 -8.36
N THR A 353 -4.23 -29.49 -8.73
CA THR A 353 -5.13 -28.31 -8.72
C THR A 353 -6.40 -28.53 -7.88
N PRO A 354 -6.26 -28.71 -6.55
CA PRO A 354 -7.39 -29.05 -5.68
C PRO A 354 -8.51 -28.00 -5.64
N CYS A 355 -8.21 -26.71 -5.81
CA CYS A 355 -9.20 -25.64 -5.80
C CYS A 355 -10.04 -25.66 -7.08
N GLU A 356 -9.38 -25.81 -8.24
CA GLU A 356 -10.07 -25.95 -9.53
C GLU A 356 -11.00 -27.17 -9.53
N GLU A 357 -10.51 -28.31 -9.05
CA GLU A 357 -11.31 -29.53 -9.02
C GLU A 357 -12.50 -29.41 -8.06
N LEU A 358 -12.28 -28.85 -6.86
CA LEU A 358 -13.37 -28.62 -5.91
C LEU A 358 -14.42 -27.65 -6.48
N TRP A 359 -14.00 -26.59 -7.17
CA TRP A 359 -14.89 -25.67 -7.88
C TRP A 359 -15.74 -26.39 -8.93
N LYS A 360 -15.11 -27.19 -9.82
CA LYS A 360 -15.81 -27.94 -10.86
C LYS A 360 -16.84 -28.90 -10.26
N ARG A 361 -16.52 -29.58 -9.16
CA ARG A 361 -17.44 -30.49 -8.46
C ARG A 361 -18.64 -29.73 -7.89
N LYS A 362 -18.39 -28.63 -7.16
CA LYS A 362 -19.46 -27.80 -6.61
C LYS A 362 -20.33 -27.14 -7.68
N GLN A 363 -19.75 -26.75 -8.81
CA GLN A 363 -20.49 -26.22 -9.96
C GLN A 363 -21.46 -27.27 -10.53
N LYS A 364 -20.97 -28.50 -10.76
CA LYS A 364 -21.79 -29.63 -11.24
C LYS A 364 -22.91 -29.99 -10.26
N ALA A 365 -22.65 -29.89 -8.96
CA ALA A 365 -23.64 -30.15 -7.92
C ALA A 365 -24.66 -29.01 -7.71
N GLY A 366 -24.53 -27.88 -8.42
CA GLY A 366 -25.39 -26.72 -8.23
C GLY A 366 -25.15 -25.96 -6.93
N GLU A 367 -24.15 -26.34 -6.13
CA GLU A 367 -23.82 -25.71 -4.83
C GLU A 367 -23.18 -24.32 -4.99
N LEU A 368 -22.78 -23.96 -6.22
CA LEU A 368 -22.30 -22.63 -6.56
C LEU A 368 -23.38 -21.74 -7.21
N GLY A 369 -24.61 -22.25 -7.37
CA GLY A 369 -25.74 -21.56 -8.00
C GLY A 369 -26.65 -20.90 -6.98
N GLY A 370 -26.33 -19.67 -6.58
CA GLY A 370 -27.16 -18.85 -5.69
C GLY A 370 -26.67 -17.41 -5.69
N GLY A 371 -27.13 -16.61 -6.64
CA GLY A 371 -26.72 -15.21 -6.78
C GLY A 371 -27.52 -14.42 -7.82
N THR A 372 -28.79 -14.75 -8.01
CA THR A 372 -29.78 -13.85 -8.63
C THR A 372 -31.08 -14.05 -7.85
N GLY A 373 -31.14 -13.47 -6.66
CA GLY A 373 -32.33 -13.38 -5.83
C GLY A 373 -32.28 -12.04 -5.13
N GLU A 374 -33.11 -11.11 -5.61
CA GLU A 374 -33.37 -9.81 -5.03
C GLU A 374 -33.44 -9.87 -3.50
N ARG A 375 -32.69 -8.99 -2.82
CA ARG A 375 -33.08 -8.36 -1.56
C ARG A 375 -32.59 -6.94 -1.52
#